data_AF-A0A645IMY3-F1
#
_entry.id   AF-A0A645IMY3-F1
#
_cell.length_a   1.000
_cell.length_b   1.000
_cell.length_c   1.000
_cell.angle_alpha   90.00
_cell.angle_beta   90.00
_cell.angle_gamma   90.00
#
_symmetry.space_group_name_H-M   'P 1'
#
loop_
_entity.id
_entity.type
_entity.pdbx_description
1 polymer ?
#
loop_
_entity_poly.entity_id
_entity_poly.type
_entity_poly.pdbx_seq_one_letter_code
_entity_poly.pdbx_strand_id
1 'polypeptide(L)' 'MIEGKDVYVCGVAGEYCVKATIEDVVRFAPEKRVFAIVDLIKSVDGSSYIEHDPFEGKVRFVTSDQVARRLAVSQEE' A
#
# COMPACT_ATOMS: atom_id res chain seq x y z
N MET A 1 6.22 12.14 12.30
CA MET A 1 6.81 11.90 10.97
C MET A 1 6.82 10.39 10.75
N ILE A 2 6.43 9.90 9.57
CA ILE A 2 6.52 8.45 9.27
C ILE A 2 8.01 8.13 9.04
N GLU A 3 8.58 7.30 9.89
CA GLU A 3 9.98 6.86 9.78
C GLU A 3 10.15 5.83 8.64
N GLY A 4 11.40 5.64 8.20
CA GLY A 4 11.73 4.70 7.13
C GLY A 4 11.45 5.22 5.71
N LYS A 5 11.92 4.49 4.70
CA LYS A 5 11.73 4.85 3.27
C LYS A 5 10.47 4.22 2.67
N ASP A 6 9.96 3.16 3.30
CA ASP A 6 8.87 2.33 2.78
C ASP A 6 7.61 2.55 3.61
N VAL A 7 6.49 2.78 2.92
CA VAL A 7 5.16 2.91 3.53
C VAL A 7 4.29 1.80 2.96
N TYR A 8 3.85 0.91 3.84
CA TYR A 8 2.93 -0.18 3.51
C TYR A 8 1.53 0.19 4.00
N VAL A 9 0.55 0.17 3.10
CA VAL A 9 -0.83 0.57 3.38
C VAL A 9 -1.77 -0.63 3.22
N CYS A 10 -2.62 -0.85 4.22
CA CYS A 10 -3.70 -1.84 4.23
C CYS A 10 -4.90 -1.31 5.04
N GLY A 11 -6.06 -1.99 4.97
CA GLY A 11 -7.22 -1.67 5.81
C GLY A 11 -8.55 -1.53 5.06
N VAL A 12 -9.46 -0.76 5.65
CA VAL A 12 -10.83 -0.50 5.15
C VAL A 12 -11.12 1.00 5.22
N ALA A 13 -11.92 1.62 4.35
CA ALA A 13 -12.50 1.12 3.10
C ALA A 13 -11.64 1.53 1.90
N GLY A 14 -11.41 0.61 0.95
CA GLY A 14 -10.52 0.76 -0.20
C GLY A 14 -10.59 2.13 -0.91
N GLU A 15 -11.70 2.42 -1.58
CA GLU A 15 -11.91 3.67 -2.34
C GLU A 15 -12.05 4.94 -1.47
N TYR A 16 -11.98 4.80 -0.15
CA TYR A 16 -12.14 5.90 0.80
C TYR A 16 -10.84 6.11 1.58
N CYS A 17 -10.78 5.65 2.82
CA CYS A 17 -9.69 5.89 3.75
C CYS A 17 -8.34 5.42 3.21
N VAL A 18 -8.32 4.27 2.53
CA VAL A 18 -7.08 3.70 2.01
C VAL A 18 -6.58 4.53 0.83
N LYS A 19 -7.43 4.82 -0.15
CA LYS A 19 -7.11 5.68 -1.30
C LYS A 19 -6.64 7.07 -0.88
N ALA A 20 -7.40 7.76 -0.03
CA ALA A 20 -7.04 9.10 0.45
C ALA A 20 -5.69 9.10 1.19
N THR A 21 -5.42 8.08 2.02
CA THR A 21 -4.13 7.93 2.70
C THR A 21 -2.99 7.77 1.71
N ILE A 22 -3.16 6.95 0.67
CA ILE A 22 -2.15 6.74 -0.36
C ILE A 22 -1.91 8.04 -1.15
N GLU A 23 -2.98 8.75 -1.54
CA GLU A 23 -2.88 10.06 -2.22
C GLU A 23 -2.11 11.07 -1.37
N ASP A 24 -2.38 11.14 -0.07
CA ASP A 24 -1.69 12.03 0.86
C ASP A 24 -0.21 11.67 0.99
N VAL A 25 0.15 10.39 1.10
CA VAL A 25 1.56 9.97 1.17
C VAL A 25 2.27 10.32 -0.14
N VAL A 26 1.67 10.03 -1.29
CA VAL A 26 2.24 10.35 -2.61
C VAL A 26 2.42 11.87 -2.79
N ARG A 27 1.50 12.69 -2.27
CA ARG A 27 1.53 14.14 -2.42
C ARG A 27 2.48 14.84 -1.45
N PHE A 28 2.49 14.43 -0.19
CA PHE A 28 3.16 15.16 0.89
C PHE A 28 4.46 14.50 1.37
N ALA A 29 4.72 13.26 0.96
CA ALA A 29 5.97 12.55 1.25
C ALA A 29 6.51 11.84 -0.01
N PRO A 30 6.80 12.59 -1.10
CA PRO A 30 7.17 12.03 -2.40
C PRO A 30 8.50 11.24 -2.38
N GLU A 31 9.31 11.39 -1.34
CA GLU A 31 10.53 10.60 -1.12
C GLU A 31 10.26 9.17 -0.62
N LYS A 32 9.02 8.86 -0.22
CA LYS A 32 8.62 7.54 0.27
C LYS A 32 8.24 6.62 -0.88
N ARG A 33 8.57 5.34 -0.73
CA ARG A 33 8.07 4.27 -1.61
C ARG A 33 6.78 3.72 -1.02
N VAL A 34 5.69 3.79 -1.78
CA VAL A 34 4.37 3.39 -1.30
C VAL A 34 4.00 2.01 -1.84
N PHE A 35 3.55 1.15 -0.95
CA PHE A 35 3.09 -0.21 -1.24
C PHE A 35 1.67 -0.38 -0.72
N ALA A 36 0.73 -0.79 -1.58
CA ALA A 36 -0.62 -1.15 -1.17
C ALA A 36 -0.74 -2.68 -1.07
N ILE A 37 -1.14 -3.19 0.10
CA ILE A 37 -1.24 -4.63 0.37
C ILE A 37 -2.65 -5.10 0.00
N VAL A 38 -2.84 -5.50 -1.26
CA VAL A 38 -4.16 -5.61 -1.91
C VAL A 38 -5.06 -6.69 -1.32
N ASP A 39 -4.48 -7.78 -0.83
CA ASP A 39 -5.22 -8.88 -0.20
C ASP A 39 -5.72 -8.51 1.21
N LEU A 40 -5.13 -7.48 1.83
CA LEU A 40 -5.52 -6.91 3.13
C LEU A 40 -6.28 -5.59 3.03
N ILE A 41 -6.62 -5.14 1.81
CA ILE A 41 -7.52 -4.00 1.61
C ILE A 41 -8.91 -4.53 1.27
N LYS A 42 -9.92 -4.06 1.99
CA LYS A 42 -11.32 -4.44 1.74
C LYS A 42 -12.19 -3.21 1.51
N SER A 43 -13.07 -3.30 0.54
CA SER A 43 -14.12 -2.31 0.28
C SER A 43 -15.41 -2.71 1.00
N VAL A 44 -16.23 -1.73 1.35
CA VAL A 44 -17.50 -1.94 2.06
C VAL A 44 -18.55 -2.65 1.22
N ASP A 45 -18.47 -2.51 -0.10
CA ASP A 45 -19.36 -3.12 -1.09
C ASP A 45 -18.90 -4.53 -1.51
N GLY A 46 -17.82 -5.04 -0.91
CA GLY A 46 -17.24 -6.34 -1.25
C GLY A 46 -16.40 -6.34 -2.54
N SER A 47 -16.24 -5.19 -3.20
CA SER A 47 -15.33 -5.07 -4.34
C SER A 47 -13.88 -5.31 -3.92
N SER A 48 -13.09 -5.85 -4.84
CA SER A 48 -11.63 -5.82 -4.71
C SER A 48 -11.14 -4.40 -4.91
N TYR A 49 -10.13 -4.01 -4.14
CA TYR A 49 -9.58 -2.66 -4.19
C TYR A 49 -9.06 -2.26 -5.59
N ILE A 50 -8.74 -3.21 -6.47
CA ILE A 50 -8.06 -2.88 -7.73
C ILE A 50 -8.51 -3.73 -8.91
N GLU A 51 -9.00 -3.04 -9.95
CA GLU A 51 -9.03 -3.50 -11.35
C GLU A 51 -8.14 -2.62 -12.26
N HIS A 52 -7.66 -1.46 -11.79
CA HIS A 52 -6.79 -0.51 -12.51
C HIS A 52 -5.90 0.29 -11.53
N ASP A 53 -4.74 0.82 -11.97
CA ASP A 53 -3.84 1.64 -11.14
C ASP A 53 -4.21 3.14 -11.22
N PRO A 54 -4.83 3.74 -10.19
CA PRO A 54 -5.19 5.16 -10.19
C PRO A 54 -4.01 6.08 -9.83
N PHE A 55 -2.84 5.52 -9.45
CA PHE A 55 -1.71 6.30 -8.94
C PHE A 55 -0.59 6.49 -9.98
N GLU A 56 -0.84 6.18 -11.25
CA GLU A 56 0.08 6.40 -12.36
C GLU A 56 1.48 5.78 -12.12
N GLY A 57 1.52 4.57 -11.55
CA GLY A 57 2.76 3.85 -11.24
C GLY A 57 3.52 4.34 -10.00
N LYS A 58 2.99 5.32 -9.24
CA LYS A 58 3.62 5.82 -8.00
C LYS A 58 3.44 4.87 -6.81
N VAL A 59 2.57 3.87 -6.95
CA VAL A 59 2.23 2.90 -5.90
C VAL A 59 2.49 1.49 -6.40
N ARG A 60 3.09 0.66 -5.56
CA ARG A 60 3.31 -0.76 -5.86
C ARG A 60 2.25 -1.61 -5.19
N PHE A 61 1.58 -2.43 -5.97
CA PHE A 61 0.58 -3.37 -5.45
C PHE A 61 1.25 -4.68 -5.10
N VAL A 62 1.11 -5.10 -3.84
CA VAL A 62 1.75 -6.31 -3.29
C VAL A 62 0.74 -7.11 -2.48
N THR A 63 1.06 -8.38 -2.22
CA THR A 63 0.29 -9.22 -1.28
C THR A 63 1.00 -9.33 0.07
N SER A 64 0.26 -9.68 1.12
CA SER A 64 0.82 -9.92 2.45
C SER A 64 1.89 -11.02 2.45
N ASP A 65 1.70 -12.08 1.66
CA ASP A 65 2.70 -13.14 1.46
C ASP A 65 4.00 -12.61 0.83
N GLN A 66 3.91 -11.74 -0.17
CA GLN A 66 5.09 -11.11 -0.77
C GLN A 66 5.83 -10.22 0.24
N VAL A 67 5.09 -9.49 1.09
CA VAL A 67 5.68 -8.66 2.15
C VAL A 67 6.37 -9.54 3.20
N ALA A 68 5.70 -10.61 3.66
CA ALA A 68 6.26 -11.53 4.66
C ALA A 68 7.58 -12.17 4.18
N ARG A 69 7.62 -12.63 2.92
CA ARG A 69 8.84 -13.20 2.32
C ARG A 69 9.96 -12.17 2.22
N ARG A 70 9.65 -10.93 1.84
CA ARG A 70 10.63 -9.85 1.75
C ARG A 70 11.26 -9.55 3.12
N LEU A 71 10.45 -9.47 4.16
CA LEU A 71 10.92 -9.19 5.52
C LEU A 71 11.75 -10.33 6.10
N ALA A 72 11.39 -11.59 5.80
CA ALA A 72 12.17 -12.75 6.21
C ALA A 72 13.60 -12.69 5.64
N VAL A 73 13.75 -12.36 4.35
CA VAL A 73 15.06 -12.24 3.71
C VAL A 73 15.89 -11.09 4.28
N SER A 74 15.26 -9.97 4.67
CA SER A 74 15.97 -8.81 5.25
C SER A 74 16.40 -8.99 6.71
N GLN A 75 16.05 -10.10 7.37
CA GLN A 75 16.45 -10.41 8.76
C GLN A 75 17.68 -11.34 8.82
N GLU A 76 18.15 -11.84 7.66
CA GLU A 76 19.28 -12.76 7.56
C GLU A 76 20.61 -12.06 7.18
N GLU A 77 20.61 -10.72 7.09
CA GLU A 77 21.79 -9.85 6.92
C GLU A 77 22.12 -9.08 8.21
#